data_AF-A0AA88US42-F1
#
_entry.id   AF-A0AA88US42-F1
#
_cell.length_a   1.000
_cell.length_b   1.000
_cell.length_c   1.000
_cell.angle_alpha   90.00
_cell.angle_beta   90.00
_cell.angle_gamma   90.00
#
_symmetry.space_group_name_H-M   'P 1'
#
loop_
_entity.id
_entity.type
_entity.pdbx_description
1 polymer ?
#
loop_
_entity_poly.entity_id
_entity_poly.type
_entity_poly.pdbx_seq_one_letter_code
_entity_poly.pdbx_strand_id
1 'polypeptide(L)'
;MKRKRKLSEFPWQYVFFTTFSGNADLDRHLSSLLRSADVLHLVKFDSDLVLSNDESTSDLADRVSLKVRELDLAQSRVSHTLIRIDAIVERTACIDGVKKDFESAATFVQTFLQIDSKYKDFASDQREQLLASKKQLESIVRKRLSAAVDQRDHATILRFVRLYPPLGLEEEGLQAYVGYLKKVVSMRLRLEFDQLVELMEQSYSSSSVGNQDFQSNVILNELRSPTITEFPKNWGCPFLERPEPSFLEVTAMQDVSLEQYSLQASWLNEISKS
;
A
#
# COMPACT_ATOMS: atom_id res chain seq x y z
N MET A 1 -86.52 -94.64 -33.51
CA MET A 1 -86.39 -93.18 -33.76
C MET A 1 -86.24 -92.46 -32.42
N LYS A 2 -85.43 -91.39 -32.36
CA LYS A 2 -85.17 -90.47 -31.22
C LYS A 2 -83.97 -90.86 -30.34
N ARG A 3 -82.76 -90.48 -30.75
CA ARG A 3 -82.10 -89.14 -30.68
C ARG A 3 -81.24 -89.05 -29.42
N LYS A 4 -79.97 -89.46 -29.57
CA LYS A 4 -78.85 -88.92 -28.81
C LYS A 4 -78.90 -87.39 -28.94
N ARG A 5 -79.15 -86.68 -27.84
CA ARG A 5 -78.84 -85.24 -27.75
C ARG A 5 -77.66 -85.11 -26.80
N LYS A 6 -76.50 -84.81 -27.40
CA LYS A 6 -75.41 -84.13 -26.71
C LYS A 6 -76.00 -82.80 -26.18
N LEU A 7 -76.07 -82.62 -24.87
CA LEU A 7 -76.04 -81.30 -24.24
C LEU A 7 -74.58 -81.13 -23.80
N SER A 8 -73.69 -80.53 -24.59
CA SER A 8 -73.47 -79.08 -24.73
C SER A 8 -73.35 -78.39 -23.37
N GLU A 9 -72.10 -78.32 -22.91
CA GLU A 9 -71.47 -77.18 -22.21
C GLU A 9 -72.38 -76.34 -21.31
N PHE A 10 -72.29 -76.59 -20.00
CA PHE A 10 -72.84 -75.70 -18.99
C PHE A 10 -71.89 -74.49 -18.80
N PRO A 11 -72.31 -73.25 -19.14
CA PRO A 11 -71.46 -72.05 -19.05
C PRO A 11 -71.16 -71.61 -17.60
N TRP A 12 -71.84 -72.18 -16.60
CA TRP A 12 -71.59 -71.95 -15.18
C TRP A 12 -70.20 -72.41 -14.73
N GLN A 13 -69.62 -73.43 -15.35
CA GLN A 13 -68.26 -73.88 -15.01
C GLN A 13 -67.20 -72.85 -15.42
N TYR A 14 -67.39 -72.18 -16.56
CA TYR A 14 -66.45 -71.16 -17.03
C TYR A 14 -66.51 -69.90 -16.18
N VAL A 15 -67.72 -69.40 -15.88
CA VAL A 15 -67.90 -68.23 -15.01
C VAL A 15 -67.42 -68.51 -13.59
N PHE A 16 -67.72 -69.69 -13.02
CA PHE A 16 -67.22 -70.06 -11.70
C PHE A 16 -65.69 -70.18 -11.68
N PHE A 17 -65.09 -70.79 -12.71
CA PHE A 17 -63.64 -70.91 -12.82
C PHE A 17 -62.94 -69.56 -12.99
N THR A 18 -63.46 -68.64 -13.82
CA THR A 18 -62.88 -67.30 -13.98
C THR A 18 -63.07 -66.43 -12.73
N THR A 19 -64.19 -66.57 -12.03
CA THR A 19 -64.43 -65.85 -10.77
C THR A 19 -63.55 -66.40 -9.65
N PHE A 20 -63.41 -67.73 -9.57
CA PHE A 20 -62.54 -68.39 -8.60
C PHE A 20 -61.05 -68.15 -8.88
N SER A 21 -60.61 -68.16 -10.15
CA SER A 21 -59.22 -67.82 -10.50
C SER A 21 -58.93 -66.35 -10.25
N GLY A 22 -59.87 -65.45 -10.58
CA GLY A 22 -59.75 -64.03 -10.25
C GLY A 22 -59.66 -63.77 -8.75
N ASN A 23 -60.40 -64.53 -7.94
CA ASN A 23 -60.29 -64.48 -6.48
C ASN A 23 -58.96 -65.05 -5.97
N ALA A 24 -58.41 -66.10 -6.58
CA ALA A 24 -57.11 -66.66 -6.20
C ALA A 24 -55.93 -65.72 -6.56
N ASP A 25 -55.99 -65.06 -7.72
CA ASP A 25 -55.02 -64.04 -8.11
C ASP A 25 -55.13 -62.80 -7.21
N LEU A 26 -56.34 -62.39 -6.85
CA LEU A 26 -56.58 -61.29 -5.91
C LEU A 26 -56.03 -61.61 -4.51
N ASP A 27 -56.26 -62.82 -4.01
CA ASP A 27 -55.78 -63.26 -2.70
C ASP A 27 -54.24 -63.35 -2.67
N ARG A 28 -53.64 -63.76 -3.79
CA ARG A 28 -52.18 -63.71 -3.98
C ARG A 28 -51.64 -62.27 -3.97
N HIS A 29 -52.34 -61.34 -4.62
CA HIS A 29 -51.96 -59.92 -4.63
C HIS A 29 -52.12 -59.29 -3.24
N LEU A 30 -53.21 -59.59 -2.54
CA LEU A 30 -53.44 -59.15 -1.15
C LEU A 30 -52.39 -59.69 -0.20
N SER A 31 -52.02 -60.97 -0.34
CA SER A 31 -50.93 -61.58 0.44
C SER A 31 -49.58 -60.93 0.14
N SER A 32 -49.31 -60.59 -1.12
CA SER A 32 -48.08 -59.88 -1.51
C SER A 32 -48.03 -58.44 -0.96
N LEU A 33 -49.17 -57.76 -0.93
CA LEU A 33 -49.32 -56.40 -0.43
C LEU A 33 -49.19 -56.37 1.09
N LEU A 34 -49.81 -57.33 1.78
CA LEU A 34 -49.66 -57.51 3.23
C LEU A 34 -48.20 -57.79 3.60
N ARG A 35 -47.48 -58.62 2.83
CA ARG A 35 -46.05 -58.87 3.05
C ARG A 35 -45.18 -57.63 2.81
N SER A 36 -45.58 -56.76 1.88
CA SER A 36 -44.86 -55.50 1.61
C SER A 36 -45.19 -54.40 2.63
N ALA A 37 -46.30 -54.51 3.36
CA ALA A 37 -46.71 -53.52 4.35
C ALA A 37 -45.68 -53.41 5.50
N ASP A 38 -45.14 -54.55 5.96
CA ASP A 38 -44.11 -54.57 7.01
C ASP A 38 -42.81 -53.89 6.55
N VAL A 39 -42.41 -54.12 5.29
CA VAL A 39 -41.23 -53.48 4.69
C VAL A 39 -41.44 -51.97 4.57
N LEU A 40 -42.63 -51.52 4.16
CA LEU A 40 -42.97 -50.10 4.09
C LEU A 40 -43.00 -49.46 5.48
N HIS A 41 -43.43 -50.18 6.51
CA HIS A 41 -43.41 -49.70 7.89
C HIS A 41 -41.98 -49.54 8.42
N LEU A 42 -41.10 -50.50 8.10
CA LEU A 42 -39.67 -50.40 8.41
C LEU A 42 -39.02 -49.23 7.67
N VAL A 43 -39.26 -49.10 6.36
CA VAL A 43 -38.74 -47.98 5.56
C VAL A 43 -39.23 -46.64 6.09
N LYS A 44 -40.50 -46.56 6.52
CA LYS A 44 -41.04 -45.35 7.16
C LYS A 44 -40.30 -45.04 8.47
N PHE A 45 -40.14 -46.03 9.33
CA PHE A 45 -39.40 -45.87 10.59
C PHE A 45 -37.96 -45.42 10.36
N ASP A 46 -37.26 -46.06 9.41
CA ASP A 46 -35.91 -45.70 9.03
C ASP A 46 -35.85 -44.28 8.43
N SER A 47 -36.86 -43.89 7.65
CA SER A 47 -36.96 -42.53 7.09
C SER A 47 -37.18 -41.49 8.20
N ASP A 48 -38.08 -41.76 9.16
CA ASP A 48 -38.31 -40.88 10.32
C ASP A 48 -37.04 -40.74 11.18
N LEU A 49 -36.30 -41.84 11.36
CA LEU A 49 -35.01 -41.83 12.05
C LEU A 49 -33.98 -40.97 11.30
N VAL A 50 -33.85 -41.15 9.98
CA VAL A 50 -32.92 -40.36 9.16
C VAL A 50 -33.28 -38.88 9.20
N LEU A 51 -34.56 -38.52 9.16
CA LEU A 51 -35.02 -37.14 9.30
C LEU A 51 -34.61 -36.55 10.65
N SER A 52 -34.83 -37.28 11.75
CA SER A 52 -34.42 -36.80 13.08
C SER A 52 -32.90 -36.64 13.20
N ASN A 53 -32.14 -37.51 12.55
CA ASN A 53 -30.68 -37.42 12.53
C ASN A 53 -30.21 -36.25 11.64
N ASP A 54 -30.87 -36.00 10.52
CA ASP A 54 -30.60 -34.86 9.64
C ASP A 54 -30.87 -33.53 10.36
N GLU A 55 -32.00 -33.40 11.04
CA GLU A 55 -32.30 -32.25 11.91
C GLU A 55 -31.22 -32.04 12.97
N SER A 56 -30.82 -33.10 13.68
CA SER A 56 -29.78 -33.03 14.69
C SER A 56 -28.39 -32.66 14.13
N THR A 57 -28.11 -33.10 12.90
CA THR A 57 -26.86 -32.82 12.18
C THR A 57 -26.84 -31.37 11.70
N SER A 58 -27.97 -30.87 11.16
CA SER A 58 -28.15 -29.47 10.77
C SER A 58 -27.98 -28.55 11.97
N ASP A 59 -28.64 -28.86 13.09
CA ASP A 59 -28.53 -28.11 14.34
C ASP A 59 -27.09 -28.07 14.87
N LEU A 60 -26.38 -29.20 14.78
CA LEU A 60 -24.97 -29.24 15.16
C LEU A 60 -24.10 -28.42 14.22
N ALA A 61 -24.33 -28.50 12.90
CA ALA A 61 -23.60 -27.73 11.90
C ALA A 61 -23.79 -26.22 12.10
N ASP A 62 -25.00 -25.78 12.45
CA ASP A 62 -25.30 -24.38 12.78
C ASP A 62 -24.55 -23.94 14.04
N ARG A 63 -24.56 -24.75 15.10
CA ARG A 63 -23.80 -24.46 16.32
C ARG A 63 -22.29 -24.39 16.07
N VAL A 64 -21.75 -25.30 15.26
CA VAL A 64 -20.33 -25.29 14.89
C VAL A 64 -20.01 -24.04 14.06
N SER A 65 -20.87 -23.68 13.11
CA SER A 65 -20.70 -22.48 12.28
C SER A 65 -20.71 -21.19 13.09
N LEU A 66 -21.58 -21.10 14.10
CA LEU A 66 -21.60 -19.98 15.04
C LEU A 66 -20.31 -19.91 15.86
N LYS A 67 -19.82 -21.04 16.37
CA LYS A 67 -18.57 -21.10 17.14
C LYS A 67 -17.35 -20.74 16.31
N VAL A 68 -17.29 -21.16 15.05
CA VAL A 68 -16.23 -20.75 14.13
C VAL A 68 -16.26 -19.23 13.94
N ARG A 69 -17.44 -18.64 13.73
CA ARG A 69 -17.58 -17.19 13.56
C ARG A 69 -17.18 -16.39 14.81
N GLU A 70 -17.52 -16.90 16.00
CA GLU A 70 -17.06 -16.32 17.27
C GLU A 70 -15.53 -16.39 17.41
N LEU A 71 -14.93 -17.52 17.02
CA LEU A 71 -13.49 -17.72 17.03
C LEU A 71 -12.79 -16.80 16.03
N ASP A 72 -13.31 -16.65 14.83
CA ASP A 72 -12.77 -15.74 13.80
C ASP A 72 -12.75 -14.29 14.30
N LEU A 73 -13.82 -13.87 14.98
CA LEU A 73 -13.89 -12.55 15.62
C LEU A 73 -12.86 -12.41 16.74
N ALA A 74 -12.69 -13.43 17.58
CA ALA A 74 -11.67 -13.43 18.62
C ALA A 74 -10.26 -13.38 18.02
N GLN A 75 -9.98 -14.15 16.97
CA GLN A 75 -8.70 -14.17 16.26
C GLN A 75 -8.42 -12.81 15.60
N SER A 76 -9.41 -12.20 14.95
CA SER A 76 -9.30 -10.86 14.39
C SER A 76 -8.91 -9.84 15.48
N ARG A 77 -9.58 -9.86 16.63
CA ARG A 77 -9.25 -8.99 17.77
C ARG A 77 -7.82 -9.22 18.27
N VAL A 78 -7.40 -10.48 18.44
CA VAL A 78 -6.03 -10.82 18.84
C VAL A 78 -5.01 -10.29 17.82
N SER A 79 -5.27 -10.50 16.53
CA SER A 79 -4.41 -9.98 15.45
C SER A 79 -4.29 -8.47 15.50
N HIS A 80 -5.38 -7.74 15.72
CA HIS A 80 -5.35 -6.28 15.88
C HIS A 80 -4.55 -5.85 17.11
N THR A 81 -4.66 -6.56 18.23
CA THR A 81 -3.85 -6.26 19.42
C THR A 81 -2.38 -6.56 19.21
N LEU A 82 -2.02 -7.60 18.46
CA LEU A 82 -0.63 -7.95 18.17
C LEU A 82 0.04 -6.85 17.34
N ILE A 83 -0.61 -6.39 16.27
CA ILE A 83 -0.09 -5.30 15.44
C ILE A 83 0.12 -4.02 16.28
N ARG A 84 -0.78 -3.77 17.25
CA ARG A 84 -0.62 -2.64 18.17
C ARG A 84 0.56 -2.83 19.12
N ILE A 85 0.80 -4.04 19.62
CA ILE A 85 1.96 -4.36 20.47
C ILE A 85 3.24 -4.18 19.66
N ASP A 86 3.29 -4.66 18.42
CA ASP A 86 4.45 -4.51 17.54
C ASP A 86 4.78 -3.01 17.34
N ALA A 87 3.77 -2.17 17.12
CA ALA A 87 3.95 -0.72 17.04
C ALA A 87 4.50 -0.08 18.32
N ILE A 88 4.12 -0.58 19.51
CA ILE A 88 4.67 -0.12 20.80
C ILE A 88 6.13 -0.56 20.95
N VAL A 89 6.44 -1.81 20.61
CA VAL A 89 7.80 -2.35 20.66
C VAL A 89 8.71 -1.55 19.71
N GLU A 90 8.25 -1.30 18.48
CA GLU A 90 8.99 -0.49 17.52
C GLU A 90 9.20 0.95 18.00
N ARG A 91 8.19 1.57 18.63
CA ARG A 91 8.34 2.89 19.28
C ARG A 91 9.41 2.89 20.37
N THR A 92 9.47 1.85 21.22
CA THR A 92 10.52 1.73 22.24
C THR A 92 11.90 1.56 21.62
N ALA A 93 12.02 0.75 20.56
CA ALA A 93 13.27 0.60 19.82
C ALA A 93 13.74 1.93 19.21
N CYS A 94 12.81 2.77 18.73
CA CYS A 94 13.14 4.10 18.23
C CYS A 94 13.72 5.00 19.33
N ILE A 95 13.15 4.99 20.54
CA ILE A 95 13.65 5.78 21.68
C ILE A 95 15.09 5.39 22.05
N ASP A 96 15.40 4.09 22.02
CA ASP A 96 16.75 3.60 22.30
C ASP A 96 17.71 3.86 21.14
N GLY A 97 17.22 3.77 19.91
CA GLY A 97 18.00 3.99 18.69
C GLY A 97 18.43 5.44 18.46
N VAL A 98 17.63 6.41 18.89
CA VAL A 98 17.92 7.85 18.70
C VAL A 98 19.18 8.31 19.46
N LYS A 99 19.64 7.56 20.46
CA LYS A 99 20.81 7.93 21.30
C LYS A 99 22.18 7.59 20.70
N LYS A 100 22.24 6.84 19.59
CA LYS A 100 23.49 6.29 19.04
C LYS A 100 24.13 7.20 18.00
N ASP A 101 23.69 7.11 16.74
CA ASP A 101 24.26 7.83 15.61
C ASP A 101 23.24 8.78 14.96
N PHE A 102 23.70 9.88 14.37
CA PHE A 102 22.83 10.87 13.73
C PHE A 102 22.04 10.28 12.54
N GLU A 103 22.67 9.39 11.77
CA GLU A 103 22.09 8.79 10.57
C GLU A 103 21.05 7.72 10.93
N SER A 104 21.37 6.87 11.90
CA SER A 104 20.41 5.91 12.44
C SER A 104 19.26 6.63 13.16
N ALA A 105 19.56 7.68 13.93
CA ALA A 105 18.57 8.43 14.68
C ALA A 105 17.56 9.11 13.75
N ALA A 106 17.99 9.63 12.60
CA ALA A 106 17.07 10.18 11.61
C ALA A 106 16.11 9.11 11.07
N THR A 107 16.61 7.89 10.80
CA THR A 107 15.78 6.75 10.37
C THR A 107 14.78 6.34 11.45
N PHE A 108 15.20 6.28 12.71
CA PHE A 108 14.31 5.99 13.84
C PHE A 108 13.24 7.07 14.09
N VAL A 109 13.57 8.34 13.82
CA VAL A 109 12.57 9.42 13.85
C VAL A 109 11.56 9.24 12.72
N GLN A 110 12.00 8.87 11.52
CA GLN A 110 11.11 8.65 10.38
C GLN A 110 10.12 7.51 10.65
N THR A 111 10.61 6.35 11.11
CA THR A 111 9.75 5.20 11.46
C THR A 111 8.79 5.58 12.58
N PHE A 112 9.25 6.31 13.59
CA PHE A 112 8.37 6.81 14.65
C PHE A 112 7.26 7.72 14.11
N LEU A 113 7.55 8.67 13.22
CA LEU A 113 6.54 9.57 12.64
C LEU A 113 5.49 8.78 11.84
N GLN A 114 5.92 7.74 11.12
CA GLN A 114 5.00 6.83 10.40
C GLN A 114 4.10 6.06 11.37
N ILE A 115 4.65 5.53 12.46
CA ILE A 115 3.88 4.79 13.48
C ILE A 115 2.93 5.73 14.23
N ASP A 116 3.37 6.94 14.59
CA ASP A 116 2.56 7.93 15.31
C ASP A 116 1.36 8.40 14.47
N SER A 117 1.50 8.47 13.15
CA SER A 117 0.39 8.78 12.25
C SER A 117 -0.72 7.72 12.29
N LYS A 118 -0.38 6.45 12.56
CA LYS A 118 -1.31 5.31 12.62
C LYS A 118 -1.83 5.03 14.04
N TYR A 119 -1.03 5.26 15.08
CA TYR A 119 -1.31 4.87 16.46
C TYR A 119 -1.03 6.00 17.46
N LYS A 120 -1.91 7.01 17.47
CA LYS A 120 -1.74 8.25 18.25
C LYS A 120 -2.00 8.08 19.76
N ASP A 121 -2.79 7.08 20.16
CA ASP A 121 -3.53 7.11 21.43
C ASP A 121 -2.80 6.52 22.66
N PHE A 122 -1.70 5.78 22.48
CA PHE A 122 -1.24 4.83 23.52
C PHE A 122 0.05 5.18 24.30
N ALA A 123 0.78 6.23 23.97
CA ALA A 123 2.00 6.55 24.73
C ALA A 123 2.40 8.04 24.65
N SER A 124 1.71 8.88 25.41
CA SER A 124 2.00 10.32 25.49
C SER A 124 3.44 10.58 25.95
N ASP A 125 3.89 9.88 26.99
CA ASP A 125 5.21 10.12 27.60
C ASP A 125 6.35 9.68 26.67
N GLN A 126 6.22 8.51 26.04
CA GLN A 126 7.18 8.01 25.04
C GLN A 126 7.23 8.93 23.82
N ARG A 127 6.06 9.43 23.38
CA ARG A 127 5.94 10.41 22.30
C ARG A 127 6.63 11.71 22.67
N GLU A 128 6.41 12.23 23.87
CA GLU A 128 7.04 13.46 24.34
C GLU A 128 8.56 13.31 24.41
N GLN A 129 9.04 12.20 24.98
CA GLN A 129 10.47 11.90 25.05
C GLN A 129 11.10 11.84 23.65
N LEU A 130 10.47 11.15 22.70
CA LEU A 130 10.99 11.05 21.34
C LEU A 130 10.93 12.37 20.59
N LEU A 131 9.87 13.17 20.76
CA LEU A 131 9.78 14.52 20.20
C LEU A 131 10.84 15.46 20.80
N ALA A 132 11.15 15.32 22.09
CA ALA A 132 12.24 16.06 22.71
C ALA A 132 13.60 15.67 22.11
N SER A 133 13.87 14.36 21.97
CA SER A 133 15.09 13.87 21.33
C SER A 133 15.17 14.26 19.85
N LYS A 134 14.04 14.28 19.13
CA LYS A 134 13.94 14.80 17.76
C LYS A 134 14.39 16.27 17.71
N LYS A 135 13.83 17.13 18.55
CA LYS A 135 14.21 18.56 18.61
C LYS A 135 15.69 18.75 18.92
N GLN A 136 16.26 17.92 19.81
CA GLN A 136 17.69 17.93 20.08
C GLN A 136 18.51 17.56 18.84
N LEU A 137 18.14 16.49 18.14
CA LEU A 137 18.79 16.05 16.90
C LEU A 137 18.73 17.14 15.82
N GLU A 138 17.55 17.75 15.60
CA GLU A 138 17.38 18.87 14.68
C GLU A 138 18.32 20.03 15.02
N SER A 139 18.44 20.39 16.30
CA SER A 139 19.33 21.48 16.73
C SER A 139 20.80 21.20 16.45
N ILE A 140 21.23 19.94 16.62
CA ILE A 140 22.61 19.51 16.36
C ILE A 140 22.87 19.50 14.86
N VAL A 141 21.95 18.94 14.07
CA VAL A 141 22.06 18.87 12.61
C VAL A 141 22.10 20.28 12.01
N ARG A 142 21.23 21.21 12.45
CA ARG A 142 21.27 22.61 11.99
C ARG A 142 22.62 23.28 12.27
N LYS A 143 23.17 23.12 13.49
CA LYS A 143 24.47 23.68 13.88
C LYS A 143 25.64 23.07 13.10
N ARG A 144 25.58 21.76 12.84
CA ARG A 144 26.61 21.06 12.07
C ARG A 144 26.56 21.44 10.60
N LEU A 145 25.36 21.61 10.04
CA LEU A 145 25.18 22.08 8.68
C LEU A 145 25.71 23.51 8.50
N SER A 146 25.39 24.44 9.41
CA SER A 146 25.92 25.81 9.33
C SER A 146 27.44 25.85 9.38
N ALA A 147 28.05 25.07 10.30
CA ALA A 147 29.51 24.96 10.38
C ALA A 147 30.14 24.36 9.12
N ALA A 148 29.50 23.35 8.51
CA ALA A 148 29.97 22.75 7.26
C ALA A 148 29.86 23.73 6.06
N VAL A 149 28.82 24.55 6.04
CA VAL A 149 28.66 25.63 5.05
C VAL A 149 29.77 26.68 5.20
N ASP A 150 30.14 27.03 6.44
CA ASP A 150 31.24 27.97 6.71
C ASP A 150 32.59 27.39 6.27
N GLN A 151 32.82 26.09 6.51
CA GLN A 151 34.01 25.35 6.09
C GLN A 151 34.03 25.02 4.59
N ARG A 152 32.92 25.23 3.88
CA ARG A 152 32.72 24.95 2.45
C ARG A 152 32.97 23.49 2.04
N ASP A 153 32.82 22.55 2.96
CA ASP A 153 32.97 21.12 2.66
C ASP A 153 31.71 20.55 2.01
N HIS A 154 31.77 20.36 0.68
CA HIS A 154 30.65 19.85 -0.11
C HIS A 154 30.19 18.44 0.34
N ALA A 155 31.12 17.56 0.69
CA ALA A 155 30.82 16.18 1.03
C ALA A 155 30.03 16.09 2.34
N THR A 156 30.46 16.84 3.35
CA THR A 156 29.81 16.90 4.66
C THR A 156 28.44 17.57 4.57
N ILE A 157 28.29 18.62 3.75
CA ILE A 157 27.00 19.29 3.51
C ILE A 157 25.99 18.31 2.91
N LEU A 158 26.36 17.57 1.85
CA LEU A 158 25.47 16.60 1.24
C LEU A 158 25.03 15.51 2.23
N ARG A 159 25.93 15.06 3.10
CA ARG A 159 25.60 14.05 4.13
C ARG A 159 24.55 14.57 5.11
N PHE A 160 24.72 15.79 5.62
CA PHE A 160 23.76 16.37 6.56
C PHE A 160 22.44 16.77 5.89
N VAL A 161 22.48 17.29 4.66
CA VAL A 161 21.27 17.60 3.90
C VAL A 161 20.41 16.33 3.74
N ARG A 162 21.00 15.18 3.41
CA ARG A 162 20.28 13.89 3.31
C ARG A 162 19.55 13.46 4.59
N LEU A 163 19.87 14.02 5.76
CA LEU A 163 19.18 13.73 7.02
C LEU A 163 17.90 14.54 7.23
N TYR A 164 17.68 15.63 6.48
CA TYR A 164 16.50 16.48 6.63
C TYR A 164 15.16 15.81 6.24
N PRO A 165 15.08 15.03 5.14
CA PRO A 165 13.85 14.31 4.79
C PRO A 165 13.36 13.34 5.87
N PRO A 166 14.18 12.42 6.43
CA PRO A 166 13.71 11.52 7.48
C PRO A 166 13.34 12.24 8.79
N LEU A 167 13.82 13.48 9.01
CA LEU A 167 13.40 14.35 10.11
C LEU A 167 12.04 15.05 9.88
N GLY A 168 11.50 14.99 8.66
CA GLY A 168 10.29 15.73 8.26
C GLY A 168 10.52 17.24 8.10
N LEU A 169 11.76 17.65 7.80
CA LEU A 169 12.16 19.04 7.60
C LEU A 169 12.69 19.26 6.17
N GLU A 170 11.99 18.71 5.18
CA GLU A 170 12.41 18.76 3.77
C GLU A 170 12.59 20.21 3.29
N GLU A 171 11.60 21.07 3.51
CA GLU A 171 11.66 22.47 3.06
C GLU A 171 12.86 23.25 3.64
N GLU A 172 13.14 23.11 4.94
CA GLU A 172 14.28 23.77 5.59
C GLU A 172 15.62 23.30 4.99
N GLY A 173 15.75 21.98 4.77
CA GLY A 173 16.97 21.41 4.23
C GLY A 173 17.19 21.80 2.76
N LEU A 174 16.11 21.86 1.96
CA LEU A 174 16.17 22.30 0.56
C LEU A 174 16.60 23.75 0.47
N GLN A 175 15.99 24.62 1.28
CA GLN A 175 16.31 26.04 1.31
C GLN A 175 17.78 26.27 1.69
N ALA A 176 18.29 25.54 2.69
CA ALA A 176 19.69 25.62 3.08
C ALA A 176 20.64 25.16 1.97
N TYR A 177 20.30 24.07 1.27
CA TYR A 177 21.11 23.55 0.16
C TYR A 177 21.11 24.48 -1.05
N VAL A 178 19.95 25.00 -1.46
CA VAL A 178 19.82 25.99 -2.54
C VAL A 178 20.59 27.27 -2.18
N GLY A 179 20.52 27.72 -0.93
CA GLY A 179 21.28 28.87 -0.44
C GLY A 179 22.79 28.66 -0.53
N TYR A 180 23.28 27.46 -0.21
CA TYR A 180 24.68 27.08 -0.39
C TYR A 180 25.08 27.07 -1.88
N LEU A 181 24.29 26.45 -2.74
CA LEU A 181 24.56 26.41 -4.19
C LEU A 181 24.65 27.81 -4.79
N LYS A 182 23.73 28.71 -4.43
CA LYS A 182 23.79 30.12 -4.86
C LYS A 182 25.11 30.77 -4.46
N LYS A 183 25.61 30.55 -3.25
CA LYS A 183 26.89 31.11 -2.79
C LYS A 183 28.08 30.52 -3.56
N VAL A 184 28.10 29.21 -3.78
CA VAL A 184 29.18 28.52 -4.52
C VAL A 184 29.22 28.98 -5.98
N VAL A 185 28.08 29.01 -6.65
CA VAL A 185 27.98 29.45 -8.05
C VAL A 185 28.38 30.92 -8.18
N SER A 186 27.86 31.81 -7.34
CA SER A 186 28.21 33.23 -7.36
C SER A 186 29.71 33.48 -7.11
N MET A 187 30.32 32.73 -6.19
CA MET A 187 31.76 32.82 -5.95
C MET A 187 32.57 32.33 -7.14
N ARG A 188 32.18 31.20 -7.74
CA ARG A 188 32.86 30.66 -8.93
C ARG A 188 32.76 31.63 -10.09
N LEU A 189 31.57 32.14 -10.39
CA LEU A 189 31.36 33.11 -11.47
C LEU A 189 32.20 34.39 -11.27
N ARG A 190 32.36 34.86 -10.03
CA ARG A 190 33.24 36.00 -9.73
C ARG A 190 34.70 35.69 -10.01
N LEU A 191 35.20 34.53 -9.58
CA LEU A 191 36.58 34.11 -9.84
C LEU A 191 36.87 33.97 -11.33
N GLU A 192 35.97 33.35 -12.09
CA GLU A 192 36.10 33.21 -13.55
C GLU A 192 36.08 34.59 -14.25
N PHE A 193 35.23 35.51 -13.78
CA PHE A 193 35.18 36.88 -14.31
C PHE A 193 36.45 37.67 -14.00
N ASP A 194 36.93 37.62 -12.75
CA ASP A 194 38.17 38.30 -12.34
C ASP A 194 39.38 37.78 -13.14
N GLN A 195 39.47 36.46 -13.35
CA GLN A 195 40.50 35.85 -14.22
C GLN A 195 40.42 36.35 -15.66
N LEU A 196 39.20 36.46 -16.22
CA LEU A 196 39.00 36.93 -17.59
C LEU A 196 39.40 38.41 -17.74
N VAL A 197 39.11 39.23 -16.73
CA VAL A 197 39.52 40.65 -16.68
C VAL A 197 41.03 40.77 -16.58
N GLU A 198 41.70 39.97 -15.76
CA GLU A 198 43.16 39.99 -15.61
C GLU A 198 43.87 39.61 -16.92
N LEU A 199 43.36 38.59 -17.64
CA LEU A 199 43.85 38.23 -18.97
C LEU A 199 43.63 39.34 -20.00
N MET A 200 42.51 40.05 -19.91
CA MET A 200 42.20 41.19 -20.77
C MET A 200 43.20 42.33 -20.53
N GLU A 201 43.50 42.69 -19.28
CA GLU A 201 44.46 43.74 -18.91
C GLU A 201 45.90 43.39 -19.33
N GLN A 202 46.28 42.12 -19.24
CA GLN A 202 47.57 41.63 -19.73
C GLN A 202 47.69 41.73 -21.27
N SER A 203 46.60 41.52 -22.01
CA SER A 203 46.58 41.70 -23.48
C SER A 203 46.74 43.18 -23.91
N TYR A 204 46.20 44.12 -23.14
CA TYR A 204 46.34 45.55 -23.41
C TYR A 204 47.75 46.07 -23.11
N SER A 205 48.42 45.54 -22.10
CA SER A 205 49.78 45.94 -21.72
C SER A 205 50.89 45.32 -22.59
N SER A 206 50.61 44.20 -23.28
CA SER A 206 51.52 43.56 -24.26
C SER A 206 51.38 44.09 -25.68
N SER A 207 50.42 44.98 -25.96
CA SER A 207 50.19 45.58 -27.28
C SER A 207 51.18 46.69 -27.70
N SER A 208 52.38 46.77 -27.10
CA SER A 208 53.46 47.68 -27.54
C SER A 208 54.70 47.01 -28.14
N VAL A 209 54.75 45.67 -28.25
CA VAL A 209 55.79 44.99 -29.04
C VAL A 209 55.14 43.92 -29.91
N GLY A 210 55.35 44.07 -31.22
CA GLY A 210 54.57 43.42 -32.26
C GLY A 210 54.68 41.91 -32.39
N ASN A 211 53.76 41.40 -33.20
CA ASN A 211 53.71 40.08 -33.82
C ASN A 211 53.75 38.89 -32.87
N GLN A 212 52.59 38.31 -32.54
CA GLN A 212 52.50 36.87 -32.30
C GLN A 212 51.17 36.28 -32.77
N ASP A 213 51.30 35.26 -33.64
CA ASP A 213 50.32 34.22 -33.89
C ASP A 213 49.94 33.55 -32.55
N PHE A 214 48.75 33.85 -32.04
CA PHE A 214 48.25 33.26 -30.80
C PHE A 214 47.28 32.12 -31.10
N GLN A 215 47.77 30.90 -30.92
CA GLN A 215 47.00 29.66 -31.01
C GLN A 215 45.78 29.69 -30.08
N SER A 216 44.59 29.71 -30.66
CA SER A 216 43.30 29.69 -29.98
C SER A 216 42.91 28.28 -29.49
N ASN A 217 43.82 27.55 -28.81
CA ASN A 217 43.65 26.12 -28.51
C ASN A 217 43.89 25.71 -27.04
N VAL A 218 43.72 26.59 -26.04
CA VAL A 218 44.02 26.19 -24.64
C VAL A 218 42.85 26.26 -23.65
N ILE A 219 41.70 26.88 -23.95
CA ILE A 219 40.66 27.06 -22.91
C ILE A 219 39.31 26.43 -23.30
N LEU A 220 39.31 25.14 -23.68
CA LEU A 220 38.08 24.33 -23.75
C LEU A 220 38.25 22.87 -23.29
N ASN A 221 39.38 22.51 -22.66
CA ASN A 221 39.59 21.12 -22.19
C ASN A 221 39.57 20.93 -20.67
N GLU A 222 39.54 22.00 -19.86
CA GLU A 222 39.55 21.89 -18.38
C GLU A 222 38.16 21.95 -17.74
N LEU A 223 37.09 21.68 -18.51
CA LEU A 223 35.70 21.61 -18.03
C LEU A 223 35.18 20.17 -17.84
N ARG A 224 36.06 19.16 -17.78
CA ARG A 224 35.66 17.80 -17.35
C ARG A 224 35.74 17.70 -15.81
N SER A 225 34.57 17.93 -15.22
CA SER A 225 34.08 17.90 -13.81
C SER A 225 34.91 17.19 -12.71
N PRO A 226 34.60 17.52 -11.43
CA PRO A 226 33.67 16.63 -10.72
C PRO A 226 32.53 17.34 -9.93
N THR A 227 31.33 16.76 -10.05
CA THR A 227 30.29 16.65 -8.99
C THR A 227 29.48 17.90 -8.58
N ILE A 228 28.62 18.41 -9.47
CA ILE A 228 27.34 19.04 -9.07
C ILE A 228 26.23 18.40 -9.91
N THR A 229 26.07 17.08 -9.82
CA THR A 229 25.02 16.36 -10.56
C THR A 229 24.22 15.40 -9.68
N GLU A 230 24.53 15.29 -8.40
CA GLU A 230 23.77 14.43 -7.49
C GLU A 230 22.77 15.25 -6.70
N PHE A 231 21.63 15.55 -7.33
CA PHE A 231 20.42 15.77 -6.54
C PHE A 231 20.14 14.47 -5.78
N PRO A 232 20.01 14.50 -4.44
CA PRO A 232 19.66 13.29 -3.70
C PRO A 232 18.30 12.80 -4.16
N LYS A 233 18.29 11.64 -4.85
CA LYS A 233 17.09 11.00 -5.46
C LYS A 233 15.94 10.75 -4.46
N ASN A 234 16.23 10.85 -3.17
CA ASN A 234 15.33 10.58 -2.05
C ASN A 234 14.45 11.79 -1.69
N TRP A 235 14.70 12.94 -2.32
CA TRP A 235 13.89 14.14 -2.20
C TRP A 235 12.83 14.05 -3.28
N GLY A 236 11.81 13.23 -3.01
CA GLY A 236 10.66 13.12 -3.89
C GLY A 236 10.15 14.53 -4.18
N CYS A 237 10.12 14.90 -5.46
CA CYS A 237 9.45 16.14 -5.84
C CYS A 237 7.99 16.01 -5.39
N PRO A 238 7.44 16.89 -4.52
CA PRO A 238 6.01 16.86 -4.18
C PRO A 238 5.09 17.20 -5.36
N PHE A 239 5.64 17.31 -6.59
CA PHE A 239 4.96 17.82 -7.77
C PHE A 239 4.83 16.80 -8.92
N LEU A 240 5.35 15.58 -8.78
CA LEU A 240 5.26 14.58 -9.87
C LEU A 240 4.94 13.16 -9.39
N GLU A 241 3.96 13.02 -8.51
CA GLU A 241 3.26 11.75 -8.30
C GLU A 241 1.75 12.04 -8.20
N ARG A 242 1.19 12.49 -9.33
CA ARG A 242 -0.25 12.39 -9.54
C ARG A 242 -0.48 10.96 -10.08
N PRO A 243 -1.25 10.10 -9.41
CA PRO A 243 -1.59 8.81 -9.98
C PRO A 243 -2.35 9.06 -11.28
N GLU A 244 -1.89 8.44 -12.37
CA GLU A 244 -2.61 8.35 -13.63
C GLU A 244 -4.09 8.01 -13.33
N PRO A 245 -5.05 8.91 -13.61
CA PRO A 245 -6.44 8.57 -13.42
C PRO A 245 -6.80 7.52 -14.48
N SER A 246 -7.22 6.35 -14.01
CA SER A 246 -7.87 5.37 -14.86
C SER A 246 -9.00 6.04 -15.64
N PHE A 247 -9.12 5.64 -16.91
CA PHE A 247 -9.85 6.21 -18.05
C PHE A 247 -11.35 6.60 -17.90
N LEU A 248 -11.89 6.86 -16.70
CA LEU A 248 -13.34 7.08 -16.48
C LEU A 248 -13.74 8.32 -15.65
N GLU A 249 -12.86 9.29 -15.37
CA GLU A 249 -13.23 10.52 -14.62
C GLU A 249 -12.88 11.84 -15.35
N VAL A 250 -13.17 11.94 -16.65
CA VAL A 250 -12.79 13.14 -17.45
C VAL A 250 -13.82 14.29 -17.43
N THR A 251 -15.03 14.14 -16.87
CA THR A 251 -16.08 15.16 -17.08
C THR A 251 -16.41 16.09 -15.91
N ALA A 252 -15.68 16.06 -14.79
CA ALA A 252 -16.02 16.91 -13.62
C ALA A 252 -14.92 17.93 -13.20
N MET A 253 -13.82 18.04 -13.93
CA MET A 253 -12.62 18.75 -13.45
C MET A 253 -12.22 19.99 -14.28
N GLN A 254 -13.16 20.61 -14.99
CA GLN A 254 -12.84 21.70 -15.93
C GLN A 254 -12.94 23.11 -15.35
N ASP A 255 -13.57 23.32 -14.18
CA ASP A 255 -13.72 24.67 -13.61
C ASP A 255 -12.66 25.04 -12.56
N VAL A 256 -11.98 24.08 -11.92
CA VAL A 256 -11.02 24.38 -10.84
C VAL A 256 -9.63 24.77 -11.36
N SER A 257 -9.27 24.41 -12.60
CA SER A 257 -7.94 24.70 -13.14
C SER A 257 -7.72 26.19 -13.48
N LEU A 258 -8.73 26.93 -13.91
CA LEU A 258 -8.52 28.29 -14.41
C LEU A 258 -8.23 29.31 -13.29
N GLU A 259 -8.76 29.12 -12.07
CA GLU A 259 -8.44 29.99 -10.94
C GLU A 259 -7.01 29.81 -10.41
N GLN A 260 -6.47 28.58 -10.46
CA GLN A 260 -5.11 28.32 -9.99
C GLN A 260 -4.05 28.92 -10.93
N TYR A 261 -4.25 28.88 -12.25
CA TYR A 261 -3.32 29.51 -13.20
C TYR A 261 -3.34 31.04 -13.13
N SER A 262 -4.50 31.64 -12.80
CA SER A 262 -4.65 33.08 -12.57
C SER A 262 -3.81 33.58 -11.38
N LEU A 263 -3.90 32.87 -10.24
CA LEU A 263 -3.12 33.21 -9.03
C LEU A 263 -1.60 33.03 -9.25
N GLN A 264 -1.21 32.00 -10.01
CA GLN A 264 0.19 31.73 -10.32
C GLN A 264 0.80 32.78 -11.27
N ALA A 265 0.01 33.30 -12.23
CA ALA A 265 0.42 34.40 -13.09
C ALA A 265 0.56 35.73 -12.34
N SER A 266 -0.31 35.99 -11.35
CA SER A 266 -0.21 37.18 -10.50
C SER A 266 1.05 37.16 -9.63
N TRP A 267 1.38 36.01 -9.03
CA TRP A 267 2.55 35.86 -8.17
C TRP A 267 3.87 36.01 -8.94
N LEU A 268 3.95 35.48 -10.17
CA LEU A 268 5.12 35.64 -11.04
C LEU A 268 5.37 37.10 -11.48
N ASN A 269 4.30 37.88 -11.65
CA ASN A 269 4.41 39.29 -12.02
C ASN A 269 4.89 40.18 -10.86
N GLU A 270 4.63 39.76 -9.62
CA GLU A 270 5.03 40.49 -8.41
C GLU A 270 6.51 40.24 -8.07
N ILE A 271 7.02 39.05 -8.38
CA ILE A 271 8.45 38.71 -8.25
C ILE A 271 9.31 39.44 -9.30
N SER A 272 8.77 39.71 -10.49
CA SER A 272 9.52 40.42 -11.52
C SER A 272 9.69 41.93 -11.24
N LYS A 273 9.01 42.48 -10.22
CA LYS A 273 9.05 43.91 -9.85
C LYS A 273 9.87 44.22 -8.58
N SER A 274 10.38 43.21 -7.88
CA SER A 274 11.36 43.34 -6.77
C SER A 274 12.76 42.95 -7.22
#